data_AF-A0A4D6KG93-F1
#
_entry.id   AF-A0A4D6KG93-F1
#
_cell.length_a   1.000
_cell.length_b   1.000
_cell.length_c   1.000
_cell.angle_alpha   90.00
_cell.angle_beta   90.00
_cell.angle_gamma   90.00
#
_symmetry.space_group_name_H-M   'P 1'
#
loop_
_entity.id
_entity.type
_entity.pdbx_description
1 polymer ?
#
loop_
_entity_poly.entity_id
_entity_poly.type
_entity_poly.pdbx_seq_one_letter_code
_entity_poly.pdbx_strand_id
1 'polypeptide(L)'
;MRRPDWLPTRPLPRLEPGPRVLDWSLAAAVALILATGVYSLVAGRPGQAWVFDLHAIGGLALVVLLVFKLRRVAPRVTPDRLTAPRVLSLSLAFVTAAALATGLWWVLGGSVSIGPWGLLNLHVGVGLVVPVVLLLHLRHRFHDPRNVPSRDRRTALRYAGIAGIAALTWRSQRVLNDALDTAGADRRFTGSREVGTDEGNAFPPTSWMADDPDPIDSDEWVLSVTGRVASPATFGVDDLELDDLEGADERRAVLDCTSGWYSEHDWQGVAVADLLAAVEPDDAARWVQFRSVTGYRWSLPISEAEDALLATHVDGDRLTHGHGAPMRLVAPARRGLQWVKWVDEVRLSRRREIGESVAIFVSGFEE
;
A
#
# COMPACT_ATOMS: atom_id res chain seq x y z
N MET A 1 34.16 -36.49 5.19
CA MET A 1 33.46 -36.16 3.92
C MET A 1 34.10 -34.93 3.32
N ARG A 2 34.58 -35.02 2.06
CA ARG A 2 35.19 -33.92 1.32
C ARG A 2 34.13 -32.90 0.90
N ARG A 3 34.47 -31.61 0.94
CA ARG A 3 33.59 -30.53 0.47
C ARG A 3 33.33 -30.70 -1.04
N PRO A 4 32.11 -30.47 -1.53
CA PRO A 4 31.84 -30.47 -2.97
C PRO A 4 32.47 -29.23 -3.65
N ASP A 5 33.18 -29.48 -4.75
CA ASP A 5 34.06 -28.53 -5.46
C ASP A 5 33.34 -27.47 -6.33
N TRP A 6 32.01 -27.41 -6.33
CA TRP A 6 31.24 -26.46 -7.15
C TRP A 6 30.92 -25.12 -6.46
N LEU A 7 31.39 -24.89 -5.23
CA LEU A 7 31.27 -23.60 -4.55
C LEU A 7 32.52 -22.75 -4.82
N PRO A 8 32.42 -21.56 -5.45
CA PRO A 8 33.58 -20.70 -5.67
C PRO A 8 34.30 -20.38 -4.35
N THR A 9 35.58 -20.76 -4.29
CA THR A 9 36.47 -20.68 -3.11
C THR A 9 37.25 -19.36 -3.02
N ARG A 10 36.63 -18.23 -3.35
CA ARG A 10 37.17 -16.90 -3.03
C ARG A 10 36.17 -16.12 -2.20
N PRO A 11 36.47 -15.85 -0.91
CA PRO A 11 35.50 -15.22 -0.05
C PRO A 11 35.37 -13.73 -0.44
N LEU A 12 34.20 -13.16 -0.18
CA LEU A 12 34.05 -11.74 0.18
C LEU A 12 34.12 -11.63 1.73
N PRO A 13 35.21 -12.06 2.42
CA PRO A 13 35.19 -12.14 3.88
C PRO A 13 35.17 -10.73 4.51
N ARG A 14 35.41 -9.70 3.70
CA ARG A 14 35.46 -8.31 4.14
C ARG A 14 34.09 -7.71 4.42
N LEU A 15 33.00 -8.26 3.87
CA LEU A 15 31.65 -7.69 4.01
C LEU A 15 30.73 -8.48 4.95
N GLU A 16 31.00 -9.76 5.22
CA GLU A 16 30.12 -10.59 6.05
C GLU A 16 30.11 -10.11 7.53
N PRO A 17 28.95 -9.76 8.11
CA PRO A 17 28.86 -9.36 9.51
C PRO A 17 29.07 -10.52 10.49
N GLY A 18 29.40 -10.19 11.74
CA GLY A 18 29.38 -11.17 12.84
C GLY A 18 27.95 -11.74 13.04
N PRO A 19 27.80 -12.95 13.63
CA PRO A 19 26.51 -13.65 13.70
C PRO A 19 25.38 -12.84 14.32
N ARG A 20 25.63 -12.26 15.49
CA ARG A 20 24.64 -11.44 16.19
C ARG A 20 24.29 -10.16 15.42
N VAL A 21 25.29 -9.55 14.80
CA VAL A 21 25.10 -8.34 13.99
C VAL A 21 24.23 -8.65 12.77
N LEU A 22 24.50 -9.76 12.08
CA LEU A 22 23.70 -10.23 10.93
C LEU A 22 22.24 -10.50 11.33
N ASP A 23 22.01 -11.19 12.43
CA ASP A 23 20.66 -11.54 12.89
C ASP A 23 19.84 -10.30 13.24
N TRP A 24 20.45 -9.33 13.93
CA TRP A 24 19.81 -8.04 14.20
C TRP A 24 19.64 -7.17 12.96
N SER A 25 20.51 -7.30 11.97
CA SER A 25 20.36 -6.60 10.68
C SER A 25 19.19 -7.13 9.88
N LEU A 26 18.99 -8.45 9.87
CA LEU A 26 17.82 -9.08 9.26
C LEU A 26 16.53 -8.60 9.94
N ALA A 27 16.51 -8.62 11.27
CA ALA A 27 15.35 -8.13 12.03
C ALA A 27 15.07 -6.64 11.74
N ALA A 28 16.10 -5.80 11.73
CA ALA A 28 15.97 -4.38 11.40
C ALA A 28 15.51 -4.14 9.96
N ALA A 29 16.02 -4.90 8.99
CA ALA A 29 15.59 -4.81 7.59
C ALA A 29 14.13 -5.22 7.44
N VAL A 30 13.69 -6.32 8.08
CA VAL A 30 12.28 -6.74 8.09
C VAL A 30 11.39 -5.66 8.72
N ALA A 31 11.81 -5.08 9.86
CA ALA A 31 11.05 -4.01 10.51
C ALA A 31 10.94 -2.75 9.63
N LEU A 32 12.05 -2.36 8.97
CA LEU A 32 12.07 -1.25 8.02
C LEU A 32 11.10 -1.49 6.85
N ILE A 33 11.20 -2.66 6.19
CA ILE A 33 10.37 -3.03 5.04
C ILE A 33 8.89 -3.09 5.44
N LEU A 34 8.58 -3.65 6.62
CA LEU A 34 7.22 -3.68 7.14
C LEU A 34 6.69 -2.26 7.38
N ALA A 35 7.48 -1.41 8.04
CA ALA A 35 7.07 -0.04 8.33
C ALA A 35 6.85 0.78 7.05
N THR A 36 7.76 0.69 6.07
CA THR A 36 7.59 1.38 4.78
C THR A 36 6.49 0.77 3.94
N GLY A 37 6.27 -0.55 4.00
CA GLY A 37 5.20 -1.26 3.29
C GLY A 37 3.81 -0.94 3.83
N VAL A 38 3.66 -0.78 5.16
CA VAL A 38 2.40 -0.33 5.76
C VAL A 38 2.17 1.15 5.47
N TYR A 39 3.21 1.99 5.60
CA TYR A 39 3.08 3.42 5.34
C TYR A 39 2.81 3.73 3.86
N SER A 40 3.30 2.91 2.93
CA SER A 40 3.07 3.08 1.49
C SER A 40 1.59 3.01 1.12
N LEU A 41 0.77 2.29 1.90
CA LEU A 41 -0.68 2.21 1.68
C LEU A 41 -1.33 3.59 1.69
N VAL A 42 -0.85 4.53 2.48
CA VAL A 42 -1.43 5.89 2.61
C VAL A 42 -0.52 6.99 2.01
N ALA A 43 0.60 6.62 1.40
CA ALA A 43 1.57 7.54 0.82
C ALA A 43 1.25 7.82 -0.67
N GLY A 44 0.41 8.82 -0.92
CA GLY A 44 -0.07 9.18 -2.27
C GLY A 44 0.59 10.40 -2.91
N ARG A 45 1.49 11.11 -2.20
CA ARG A 45 2.11 12.34 -2.70
C ARG A 45 3.48 12.08 -3.33
N PRO A 46 3.86 12.77 -4.43
CA PRO A 46 5.20 12.64 -5.01
C PRO A 46 6.34 12.90 -4.02
N GLY A 47 6.15 13.83 -3.08
CA GLY A 47 7.11 14.10 -1.99
C GLY A 47 7.32 12.92 -1.02
N GLN A 48 6.50 11.88 -1.10
CA GLN A 48 6.60 10.65 -0.31
C GLN A 48 7.23 9.49 -1.11
N ALA A 49 7.74 9.73 -2.33
CA ALA A 49 8.40 8.70 -3.15
C ALA A 49 9.54 7.97 -2.42
N TRP A 50 10.21 8.65 -1.48
CA TRP A 50 11.26 8.06 -0.65
C TRP A 50 10.81 6.83 0.13
N VAL A 51 9.52 6.69 0.46
CA VAL A 51 8.97 5.51 1.16
C VAL A 51 9.12 4.26 0.30
N PHE A 52 8.78 4.38 -0.98
CA PHE A 52 8.86 3.29 -1.97
C PHE A 52 10.30 2.95 -2.31
N ASP A 53 11.14 3.97 -2.49
CA ASP A 53 12.59 3.76 -2.69
C ASP A 53 13.22 3.06 -1.48
N LEU A 54 12.89 3.49 -0.26
CA LEU A 54 13.40 2.88 0.96
C LEU A 54 12.91 1.44 1.14
N HIS A 55 11.66 1.15 0.77
CA HIS A 55 11.11 -0.20 0.75
C HIS A 55 11.89 -1.11 -0.21
N ALA A 56 12.09 -0.65 -1.45
CA ALA A 56 12.82 -1.39 -2.48
C ALA A 56 14.29 -1.64 -2.11
N ILE A 57 14.99 -0.60 -1.64
CA ILE A 57 16.38 -0.69 -1.18
C ILE A 57 16.48 -1.61 0.04
N GLY A 58 15.53 -1.53 0.97
CA GLY A 58 15.42 -2.43 2.11
C GLY A 58 15.29 -3.89 1.67
N GLY A 59 14.40 -4.18 0.72
CA GLY A 59 14.22 -5.51 0.13
C GLY A 59 15.50 -6.05 -0.52
N LEU A 60 16.18 -5.24 -1.33
CA LEU A 60 17.46 -5.62 -1.95
C LEU A 60 18.56 -5.86 -0.92
N ALA A 61 18.66 -5.03 0.12
CA ALA A 61 19.58 -5.25 1.22
C ALA A 61 19.25 -6.55 1.98
N LEU A 62 17.96 -6.86 2.18
CA LEU A 62 17.51 -8.10 2.80
C LEU A 62 17.93 -9.33 1.99
N VAL A 63 17.89 -9.29 0.65
CA VAL A 63 18.42 -10.37 -0.21
C VAL A 63 19.88 -10.65 0.12
N VAL A 64 20.73 -9.62 0.18
CA VAL A 64 22.17 -9.77 0.47
C VAL A 64 22.39 -10.37 1.87
N LEU A 65 21.69 -9.86 2.88
CA LEU A 65 21.78 -10.36 4.25
C LEU A 65 21.29 -11.82 4.35
N LEU A 66 20.22 -12.17 3.64
CA LEU A 66 19.67 -13.52 3.62
C LEU A 66 20.66 -14.49 2.98
N VAL A 67 21.35 -14.12 1.90
CA VAL A 67 22.42 -14.94 1.31
C VAL A 67 23.53 -15.22 2.32
N PHE A 68 23.98 -14.22 3.09
CA PHE A 68 24.96 -14.44 4.16
C PHE A 68 24.43 -15.40 5.24
N LYS A 69 23.17 -15.23 5.66
CA LYS A 69 22.53 -16.09 6.66
C LYS A 69 22.43 -17.53 6.18
N LEU A 70 21.91 -17.74 4.97
CA LEU A 70 21.71 -19.06 4.37
C LEU A 70 23.03 -19.78 4.17
N ARG A 71 24.07 -19.11 3.64
CA ARG A 71 25.42 -19.71 3.54
C ARG A 71 25.97 -20.14 4.88
N ARG A 72 25.77 -19.33 5.92
CA ARG A 72 26.24 -19.63 7.27
C ARG A 72 25.52 -20.83 7.88
N VAL A 73 24.22 -20.96 7.65
CA VAL A 73 23.43 -22.05 8.22
C VAL A 73 23.41 -23.31 7.36
N ALA A 74 23.69 -23.22 6.04
CA ALA A 74 23.61 -24.33 5.09
C ALA A 74 24.32 -25.62 5.56
N PRO A 75 25.53 -25.58 6.14
CA PRO A 75 26.18 -26.81 6.65
C PRO A 75 25.46 -27.48 7.83
N ARG A 76 24.50 -26.79 8.47
CA ARG A 76 23.68 -27.27 9.58
C ARG A 76 22.26 -27.65 9.13
N VAL A 77 21.94 -27.45 7.86
CA VAL A 77 20.65 -27.80 7.25
C VAL A 77 20.80 -29.13 6.52
N THR A 78 21.06 -30.19 7.28
CA THR A 78 20.98 -31.58 6.83
C THR A 78 20.26 -32.37 7.93
N PRO A 79 19.04 -32.88 7.69
CA PRO A 79 18.29 -33.53 8.76
C PRO A 79 18.15 -35.04 8.57
N ASP A 80 18.44 -35.76 9.65
CA ASP A 80 17.84 -37.07 9.94
C ASP A 80 16.46 -36.93 10.61
N ARG A 81 16.06 -35.72 11.10
CA ARG A 81 14.73 -35.43 11.71
C ARG A 81 14.28 -33.96 11.57
N LEU A 82 12.96 -33.69 11.49
CA LEU A 82 12.35 -32.35 11.49
C LEU A 82 11.85 -31.97 12.90
N THR A 83 12.45 -30.96 13.54
CA THR A 83 12.01 -30.42 14.84
C THR A 83 11.24 -29.12 14.66
N ALA A 84 10.31 -28.77 15.57
CA ALA A 84 9.51 -27.54 15.47
C ALA A 84 10.32 -26.24 15.24
N PRO A 85 11.44 -25.96 15.92
CA PRO A 85 12.25 -24.76 15.62
C PRO A 85 12.89 -24.76 14.23
N ARG A 86 13.17 -25.95 13.67
CA ARG A 86 13.68 -26.08 12.29
C ARG A 86 12.57 -25.82 11.29
N VAL A 87 11.37 -26.36 11.52
CA VAL A 87 10.19 -26.07 10.71
C VAL A 87 9.96 -24.56 10.66
N LEU A 88 9.93 -23.88 11.81
CA LEU A 88 9.81 -22.42 11.86
C LEU A 88 10.93 -21.67 11.12
N SER A 89 12.18 -22.16 11.17
CA SER A 89 13.30 -21.55 10.45
C SER A 89 13.16 -21.70 8.93
N LEU A 90 12.72 -22.88 8.47
CA LEU A 90 12.49 -23.17 7.05
C LEU A 90 11.28 -22.39 6.55
N SER A 91 10.18 -22.34 7.32
CA SER A 91 9.01 -21.53 7.02
C SER A 91 9.39 -20.05 6.90
N LEU A 92 10.15 -19.51 7.86
CA LEU A 92 10.61 -18.11 7.80
C LEU A 92 11.43 -17.82 6.55
N ALA A 93 12.39 -18.69 6.23
CA ALA A 93 13.21 -18.56 5.02
C ALA A 93 12.34 -18.61 3.75
N PHE A 94 11.38 -19.54 3.70
CA PHE A 94 10.46 -19.70 2.58
C PHE A 94 9.56 -18.47 2.38
N VAL A 95 8.85 -18.02 3.43
CA VAL A 95 7.94 -16.86 3.31
C VAL A 95 8.71 -15.57 3.00
N THR A 96 9.92 -15.40 3.54
CA THR A 96 10.79 -14.26 3.21
C THR A 96 11.23 -14.31 1.75
N ALA A 97 11.65 -15.48 1.26
CA ALA A 97 12.04 -15.65 -0.14
C ALA A 97 10.85 -15.43 -1.09
N ALA A 98 9.65 -15.89 -0.72
CA ALA A 98 8.43 -15.67 -1.49
C ALA A 98 8.03 -14.19 -1.55
N ALA A 99 8.12 -13.45 -0.43
CA ALA A 99 7.89 -12.00 -0.41
C ALA A 99 8.89 -11.26 -1.32
N LEU A 100 10.18 -11.60 -1.23
CA LEU A 100 11.22 -11.00 -2.08
C LEU A 100 11.03 -11.34 -3.56
N ALA A 101 10.68 -12.59 -3.88
CA ALA A 101 10.45 -13.05 -5.25
C ALA A 101 9.24 -12.36 -5.89
N THR A 102 8.11 -12.25 -5.17
CA THR A 102 6.92 -11.56 -5.67
C THR A 102 7.17 -10.07 -5.89
N GLY A 103 7.89 -9.40 -4.97
CA GLY A 103 8.26 -8.00 -5.12
C GLY A 103 9.23 -7.75 -6.29
N LEU A 104 10.22 -8.63 -6.46
CA LEU A 104 11.14 -8.57 -7.60
C LEU A 104 10.41 -8.80 -8.92
N TRP A 105 9.51 -9.80 -8.97
CA TRP A 105 8.68 -10.07 -10.15
C TRP A 105 7.83 -8.85 -10.52
N TRP A 106 7.23 -8.18 -9.54
CA TRP A 106 6.49 -6.94 -9.75
C TRP A 106 7.37 -5.81 -10.32
N VAL A 107 8.57 -5.63 -9.79
CA VAL A 107 9.47 -4.56 -10.23
C VAL A 107 9.95 -4.76 -11.68
N LEU A 108 10.09 -6.02 -12.10
CA LEU A 108 10.51 -6.41 -13.46
C LEU A 108 9.35 -6.42 -14.49
N GLY A 109 8.16 -5.94 -14.12
CA GLY A 109 7.01 -5.92 -15.02
C GLY A 109 6.16 -7.20 -15.01
N GLY A 110 6.53 -8.20 -14.21
CA GLY A 110 5.78 -9.44 -14.07
C GLY A 110 4.37 -9.22 -13.50
N SER A 111 3.42 -10.06 -13.92
CA SER A 111 2.05 -10.11 -13.41
C SER A 111 1.68 -11.54 -13.07
N VAL A 112 0.82 -11.71 -12.07
CA VAL A 112 0.18 -12.97 -11.67
C VAL A 112 -1.16 -12.57 -11.04
N SER A 113 -2.22 -13.30 -11.35
CA SER A 113 -3.52 -13.16 -10.68
C SER A 113 -3.95 -14.50 -10.09
N ILE A 114 -4.51 -14.46 -8.89
CA ILE A 114 -5.15 -15.60 -8.23
C ILE A 114 -6.56 -15.16 -7.87
N GLY A 115 -7.52 -15.47 -8.75
CA GLY A 115 -8.88 -14.93 -8.64
C GLY A 115 -8.87 -13.39 -8.68
N PRO A 116 -9.50 -12.70 -7.71
CA PRO A 116 -9.55 -11.23 -7.68
C PRO A 116 -8.22 -10.59 -7.23
N TRP A 117 -7.24 -11.38 -6.78
CA TRP A 117 -6.01 -10.83 -6.21
C TRP A 117 -4.86 -10.83 -7.21
N GLY A 118 -4.34 -9.64 -7.52
CA GLY A 118 -3.13 -9.46 -8.31
C GLY A 118 -1.84 -9.72 -7.52
N LEU A 119 -0.73 -9.71 -8.24
CA LEU A 119 0.61 -9.97 -7.70
C LEU A 119 1.00 -9.05 -6.54
N LEU A 120 0.61 -7.76 -6.57
CA LEU A 120 0.92 -6.85 -5.48
C LEU A 120 0.14 -7.20 -4.20
N ASN A 121 -1.13 -7.61 -4.32
CA ASN A 121 -1.91 -8.12 -3.19
C ASN A 121 -1.25 -9.37 -2.58
N LEU A 122 -0.77 -10.30 -3.44
CA LEU A 122 -0.03 -11.47 -3.00
C LEU A 122 1.27 -11.07 -2.27
N HIS A 123 2.02 -10.10 -2.81
CA HIS A 123 3.24 -9.59 -2.19
C HIS A 123 2.97 -9.02 -0.79
N VAL A 124 1.93 -8.20 -0.65
CA VAL A 124 1.51 -7.63 0.64
C VAL A 124 1.10 -8.75 1.60
N GLY A 125 0.25 -9.69 1.17
CA GLY A 125 -0.23 -10.79 2.00
C GLY A 125 0.91 -11.67 2.52
N VAL A 126 1.82 -12.11 1.64
CA VAL A 126 3.01 -12.89 2.05
C VAL A 126 3.95 -12.06 2.92
N GLY A 127 4.12 -10.77 2.62
CA GLY A 127 4.90 -9.83 3.42
C GLY A 127 4.40 -9.70 4.86
N LEU A 128 3.07 -9.66 5.07
CA LEU A 128 2.46 -9.62 6.40
C LEU A 128 2.59 -10.93 7.19
N VAL A 129 2.80 -12.07 6.52
CA VAL A 129 3.09 -13.35 7.17
C VAL A 129 4.52 -13.39 7.74
N VAL A 130 5.49 -12.70 7.10
CA VAL A 130 6.89 -12.66 7.55
C VAL A 130 7.05 -12.26 9.03
N PRO A 131 6.51 -11.12 9.51
CA PRO A 131 6.65 -10.74 10.92
C PRO A 131 5.98 -11.72 11.88
N VAL A 132 4.85 -12.34 11.50
CA VAL A 132 4.18 -13.36 12.33
C VAL A 132 5.09 -14.57 12.53
N VAL A 133 5.62 -15.12 11.45
CA VAL A 133 6.54 -16.27 11.52
C VAL A 133 7.85 -15.90 12.21
N LEU A 134 8.36 -14.68 12.00
CA LEU A 134 9.56 -14.17 12.68
C LEU A 134 9.35 -14.09 14.20
N LEU A 135 8.22 -13.57 14.67
CA LEU A 135 7.92 -13.51 16.11
C LEU A 135 7.82 -14.90 16.74
N LEU A 136 7.19 -15.87 16.05
CA LEU A 136 7.15 -17.27 16.50
C LEU A 136 8.54 -17.91 16.51
N HIS A 137 9.37 -17.61 15.52
CA HIS A 137 10.76 -18.06 15.47
C HIS A 137 11.58 -17.48 16.63
N LEU A 138 11.42 -16.19 16.94
CA LEU A 138 12.12 -15.52 18.03
C LEU A 138 11.76 -16.09 19.40
N ARG A 139 10.53 -16.57 19.63
CA ARG A 139 10.16 -17.26 20.89
C ARG A 139 11.07 -18.46 21.21
N HIS A 140 11.60 -19.12 20.18
CA HIS A 140 12.46 -20.30 20.34
C HIS A 140 13.96 -19.97 20.25
N ARG A 141 14.33 -18.85 19.65
CA ARG A 141 15.73 -18.49 19.34
C ARG A 141 16.04 -17.00 19.57
N PHE A 142 15.51 -16.43 20.65
CA PHE A 142 15.78 -15.05 21.03
C PHE A 142 17.23 -14.88 21.50
N HIS A 143 17.87 -13.79 21.06
CA HIS A 143 19.19 -13.39 21.53
C HIS A 143 19.11 -11.95 22.01
N ASP A 144 19.65 -11.63 23.20
CA ASP A 144 19.57 -10.28 23.77
C ASP A 144 20.35 -9.25 22.90
N PRO A 145 19.70 -8.15 22.46
CA PRO A 145 20.33 -7.11 21.63
C PRO A 145 21.49 -6.38 22.31
N ARG A 146 21.53 -6.36 23.65
CA ARG A 146 22.61 -5.70 24.41
C ARG A 146 23.95 -6.41 24.27
N ASN A 147 23.93 -7.67 23.82
CA ASN A 147 25.11 -8.51 23.64
C ASN A 147 25.68 -8.47 22.20
N VAL A 148 25.28 -7.46 21.41
CA VAL A 148 25.85 -7.18 20.09
C VAL A 148 27.11 -6.32 20.28
N PRO A 149 28.31 -6.79 19.84
CA PRO A 149 29.54 -6.01 19.96
C PRO A 149 29.37 -4.60 19.37
N SER A 150 30.01 -3.62 20.00
CA SER A 150 29.89 -2.19 19.69
C SER A 150 30.09 -1.86 18.21
N ARG A 151 29.42 -0.79 17.78
CA ARG A 151 29.47 -0.18 16.44
C ARG A 151 30.87 0.36 16.10
N ASP A 152 31.79 -0.51 15.70
CA ASP A 152 33.06 -0.06 15.14
C ASP A 152 32.86 0.56 13.75
N ARG A 153 33.70 1.54 13.39
CA ARG A 153 33.69 2.26 12.10
C ARG A 153 33.65 1.29 10.91
N ARG A 154 34.34 0.15 11.01
CA ARG A 154 34.35 -0.90 10.00
C ARG A 154 32.95 -1.49 9.76
N THR A 155 32.17 -1.68 10.82
CA THR A 155 30.80 -2.20 10.75
C THR A 155 29.89 -1.17 10.08
N ALA A 156 29.99 0.10 10.46
CA ALA A 156 29.24 1.18 9.81
C ALA A 156 29.54 1.28 8.30
N LEU A 157 30.82 1.22 7.91
CA LEU A 157 31.24 1.25 6.51
C LEU A 157 30.71 0.05 5.70
N ARG A 158 30.63 -1.15 6.32
CA ARG A 158 30.03 -2.33 5.67
C ARG A 158 28.55 -2.13 5.40
N TYR A 159 27.79 -1.60 6.35
CA TYR A 159 26.36 -1.32 6.16
C TYR A 159 26.13 -0.20 5.15
N ALA A 160 26.95 0.86 5.18
CA ALA A 160 26.93 1.87 4.13
C ALA A 160 27.22 1.26 2.75
N GLY A 161 28.16 0.32 2.67
CA GLY A 161 28.44 -0.44 1.44
C GLY A 161 27.25 -1.28 0.97
N ILE A 162 26.59 -2.04 1.86
CA ILE A 162 25.40 -2.84 1.51
C ILE A 162 24.26 -1.94 1.04
N ALA A 163 23.95 -0.87 1.78
CA ALA A 163 22.92 0.09 1.40
C ALA A 163 23.24 0.80 0.08
N GLY A 164 24.51 1.18 -0.13
CA GLY A 164 24.98 1.79 -1.37
C GLY A 164 24.88 0.86 -2.57
N ILE A 165 25.24 -0.42 -2.41
CA ILE A 165 25.06 -1.44 -3.46
C ILE A 165 23.57 -1.65 -3.73
N ALA A 166 22.73 -1.77 -2.71
CA ALA A 166 21.29 -1.94 -2.88
C ALA A 166 20.66 -0.74 -3.60
N ALA A 167 21.04 0.49 -3.24
CA ALA A 167 20.61 1.71 -3.92
C ALA A 167 21.09 1.79 -5.37
N LEU A 168 22.34 1.40 -5.64
CA LEU A 168 22.86 1.33 -7.00
C LEU A 168 22.13 0.28 -7.83
N THR A 169 21.90 -0.91 -7.27
CA THR A 169 21.12 -1.98 -7.92
C THR A 169 19.70 -1.51 -8.22
N TRP A 170 19.03 -0.84 -7.29
CA TRP A 170 17.72 -0.24 -7.51
C TRP A 170 17.73 0.77 -8.67
N ARG A 171 18.73 1.66 -8.71
CA ARG A 171 18.88 2.64 -9.80
C ARG A 171 19.19 1.97 -11.15
N SER A 172 20.11 1.01 -11.18
CA SER A 172 20.44 0.25 -12.38
C SER A 172 19.26 -0.57 -12.91
N GLN A 173 18.42 -1.09 -12.01
CA GLN A 173 17.24 -1.85 -12.38
C GLN A 173 16.23 -0.99 -13.16
N ARG A 174 16.01 0.28 -12.77
CA ARG A 174 15.15 1.19 -13.54
C ARG A 174 15.67 1.42 -14.95
N VAL A 175 16.97 1.72 -15.09
CA VAL A 175 17.62 1.89 -16.40
C VAL A 175 17.49 0.64 -17.27
N LEU A 176 17.59 -0.55 -16.66
CA LEU A 176 17.42 -1.81 -17.38
C LEU A 176 15.98 -2.01 -17.86
N ASN A 177 14.98 -1.66 -17.04
CA ASN A 177 13.57 -1.72 -17.45
C ASN A 177 13.31 -0.81 -18.65
N ASP A 178 13.84 0.41 -18.63
CA ASP A 178 13.69 1.40 -19.70
C ASP A 178 14.39 0.91 -20.99
N ALA A 179 15.60 0.36 -20.86
CA ALA A 179 16.36 -0.16 -21.99
C ALA A 179 15.74 -1.41 -22.64
N LEU A 180 14.96 -2.18 -21.87
CA LEU A 180 14.29 -3.41 -22.32
C LEU A 180 12.80 -3.22 -22.60
N ASP A 181 12.28 -2.00 -22.49
CA ASP A 181 10.85 -1.66 -22.69
C ASP A 181 9.91 -2.58 -21.90
N THR A 182 10.28 -2.86 -20.65
CA THR A 182 9.46 -3.74 -19.79
C THR A 182 8.29 -2.96 -19.21
N ALA A 183 7.21 -3.65 -18.82
CA ALA A 183 6.09 -3.05 -18.07
C ALA A 183 6.49 -2.43 -16.70
N GLY A 184 7.75 -2.55 -16.30
CA GLY A 184 8.30 -1.86 -15.14
C GLY A 184 8.93 -0.50 -15.45
N ALA A 185 8.98 -0.04 -16.70
CA ALA A 185 9.49 1.27 -17.13
C ALA A 185 8.48 2.38 -16.83
N ASP A 186 7.23 2.20 -17.27
CA ASP A 186 6.14 3.20 -17.13
C ASP A 186 5.37 3.05 -15.81
N ARG A 187 6.11 3.11 -14.69
CA ARG A 187 5.53 3.04 -13.35
C ARG A 187 5.52 4.39 -12.68
N ARG A 188 4.42 4.66 -11.97
CA ARG A 188 4.33 5.79 -11.04
C ARG A 188 5.35 5.60 -9.90
N PHE A 189 5.65 6.68 -9.17
CA PHE A 189 6.59 6.64 -8.04
C PHE A 189 6.17 5.65 -6.93
N THR A 190 4.88 5.31 -6.86
CA THR A 190 4.30 4.30 -5.97
C THR A 190 4.55 2.86 -6.43
N GLY A 191 5.12 2.68 -7.63
CA GLY A 191 5.30 1.39 -8.28
C GLY A 191 4.06 0.87 -8.99
N SER A 192 2.95 1.63 -8.98
CA SER A 192 1.72 1.32 -9.72
C SER A 192 1.93 1.47 -11.23
N ARG A 193 1.21 0.67 -12.02
CA ARG A 193 1.24 0.68 -13.50
C ARG A 193 -0.06 1.25 -14.06
N GLU A 194 0.01 1.87 -15.23
CA GLU A 194 -1.18 2.45 -15.85
C GLU A 194 -2.17 1.38 -16.32
N VAL A 195 -3.46 1.60 -16.07
CA VAL A 195 -4.55 0.76 -16.59
C VAL A 195 -5.80 1.61 -16.80
N GLY A 196 -6.19 1.85 -18.05
CA GLY A 196 -7.50 2.42 -18.41
C GLY A 196 -7.65 3.93 -18.16
N THR A 197 -6.58 4.71 -18.26
CA THR A 197 -6.64 6.20 -18.29
C THR A 197 -7.53 6.66 -19.46
N ASP A 198 -8.42 7.62 -19.21
CA ASP A 198 -9.34 8.18 -20.22
C ASP A 198 -10.30 7.16 -20.87
N GLU A 199 -10.51 6.01 -20.22
CA GLU A 199 -11.41 4.95 -20.70
C GLU A 199 -12.70 4.85 -19.87
N GLY A 200 -13.11 5.94 -19.21
CA GLY A 200 -14.33 6.01 -18.40
C GLY A 200 -14.35 4.95 -17.31
N ASN A 201 -15.35 4.07 -17.32
CA ASN A 201 -15.52 3.01 -16.33
C ASN A 201 -14.66 1.74 -16.58
N ALA A 202 -13.74 1.74 -17.55
CA ALA A 202 -12.99 0.53 -17.92
C ALA A 202 -11.84 0.17 -16.97
N PHE A 203 -11.42 1.08 -16.07
CA PHE A 203 -10.38 0.77 -15.08
C PHE A 203 -10.85 -0.32 -14.08
N PRO A 204 -9.95 -1.05 -13.40
CA PRO A 204 -10.34 -2.21 -12.59
C PRO A 204 -11.19 -1.84 -11.35
N PRO A 205 -12.42 -2.38 -11.20
CA PRO A 205 -13.21 -2.16 -9.98
C PRO A 205 -12.55 -2.92 -8.83
N THR A 206 -11.90 -2.18 -7.94
CA THR A 206 -11.16 -2.75 -6.80
C THR A 206 -11.90 -2.44 -5.49
N SER A 207 -11.93 -3.42 -4.58
CA SER A 207 -12.42 -3.27 -3.20
C SER A 207 -11.40 -3.92 -2.26
N TRP A 208 -11.15 -3.32 -1.09
CA TRP A 208 -10.09 -3.76 -0.19
C TRP A 208 -10.49 -5.01 0.62
N MET A 209 -11.72 -5.05 1.13
CA MET A 209 -12.24 -6.15 1.97
C MET A 209 -13.55 -6.72 1.47
N ALA A 210 -13.65 -6.85 0.15
CA ALA A 210 -14.83 -7.42 -0.52
C ALA A 210 -16.13 -6.65 -0.25
N ASP A 211 -16.06 -5.35 0.04
CA ASP A 211 -17.24 -4.48 -0.02
C ASP A 211 -17.86 -4.63 -1.43
N ASP A 212 -19.09 -5.14 -1.47
CA ASP A 212 -19.89 -5.43 -2.65
C ASP A 212 -21.38 -5.29 -2.28
N PRO A 213 -21.84 -4.09 -1.90
CA PRO A 213 -23.24 -3.87 -1.57
C PRO A 213 -24.12 -4.14 -2.79
N ASP A 214 -25.40 -4.46 -2.58
CA ASP A 214 -26.35 -4.51 -3.70
C ASP A 214 -26.36 -3.17 -4.47
N PRO A 215 -26.65 -3.20 -5.80
CA PRO A 215 -26.79 -1.97 -6.57
C PRO A 215 -27.74 -0.99 -5.90
N ILE A 216 -27.22 0.19 -5.60
CA ILE A 216 -27.96 1.26 -4.93
C ILE A 216 -28.94 1.87 -5.93
N ASP A 217 -30.21 1.90 -5.55
CA ASP A 217 -31.23 2.65 -6.28
C ASP A 217 -30.95 4.15 -6.08
N SER A 218 -30.68 4.85 -7.18
CA SER A 218 -30.40 6.28 -7.15
C SER A 218 -31.59 7.07 -6.62
N ASP A 219 -32.82 6.65 -6.92
CA ASP A 219 -34.03 7.40 -6.56
C ASP A 219 -34.30 7.35 -5.05
N GLU A 220 -33.80 6.32 -4.36
CA GLU A 220 -33.89 6.16 -2.91
C GLU A 220 -32.63 6.61 -2.18
N TRP A 221 -31.54 6.88 -2.91
CA TRP A 221 -30.27 7.26 -2.33
C TRP A 221 -30.27 8.70 -1.83
N VAL A 222 -29.58 8.89 -0.70
CA VAL A 222 -29.53 10.15 0.01
C VAL A 222 -28.13 10.38 0.59
N LEU A 223 -27.60 11.57 0.37
CA LEU A 223 -26.40 12.08 1.03
C LEU A 223 -26.77 12.87 2.29
N SER A 224 -26.27 12.44 3.44
CA SER A 224 -26.42 13.18 4.70
C SER A 224 -25.16 14.01 5.01
N VAL A 225 -25.32 15.27 5.38
CA VAL A 225 -24.22 16.15 5.83
C VAL A 225 -24.43 16.57 7.27
N THR A 226 -23.58 16.07 8.16
CA THR A 226 -23.79 16.14 9.61
C THR A 226 -22.54 16.59 10.39
N GLY A 227 -22.68 16.67 11.72
CA GLY A 227 -21.57 16.93 12.63
C GLY A 227 -21.44 18.41 12.98
N ARG A 228 -20.24 18.97 12.77
CA ARG A 228 -19.90 20.36 13.10
C ARG A 228 -20.28 21.35 12.01
N VAL A 229 -21.58 21.45 11.76
CA VAL A 229 -22.21 22.31 10.75
C VAL A 229 -23.33 23.11 11.40
N ALA A 230 -23.55 24.35 10.94
CA ALA A 230 -24.67 25.16 11.43
C ALA A 230 -26.00 24.67 10.84
N SER A 231 -25.96 24.19 9.60
CA SER A 231 -27.14 23.76 8.84
C SER A 231 -26.94 22.30 8.37
N PRO A 232 -27.23 21.30 9.23
CA PRO A 232 -27.28 19.90 8.79
C PRO A 232 -28.27 19.74 7.64
N ALA A 233 -27.86 19.02 6.61
CA ALA A 233 -28.63 18.91 5.38
C ALA A 233 -28.60 17.48 4.85
N THR A 234 -29.57 17.21 3.99
CA THR A 234 -29.79 15.93 3.35
C THR A 234 -30.10 16.22 1.90
N PHE A 235 -29.42 15.54 0.97
CA PHE A 235 -29.53 15.78 -0.46
C PHE A 235 -29.85 14.48 -1.19
N GLY A 236 -30.89 14.48 -2.01
CA GLY A 236 -31.16 13.43 -2.99
C GLY A 236 -30.40 13.67 -4.30
N VAL A 237 -30.69 12.83 -5.29
CA VAL A 237 -30.13 12.95 -6.65
C VAL A 237 -30.50 14.28 -7.31
N ASP A 238 -31.78 14.67 -7.20
CA ASP A 238 -32.30 15.91 -7.79
C ASP A 238 -31.69 17.16 -7.14
N ASP A 239 -31.44 17.13 -5.83
CA ASP A 239 -30.87 18.27 -5.09
C ASP A 239 -29.41 18.55 -5.47
N LEU A 240 -28.70 17.53 -5.93
CA LEU A 240 -27.29 17.61 -6.34
C LEU A 240 -27.13 17.67 -7.87
N GLU A 241 -28.24 17.73 -8.61
CA GLU A 241 -28.28 17.77 -10.07
C GLU A 241 -27.39 16.68 -10.70
N LEU A 242 -27.39 15.47 -10.12
CA LEU A 242 -26.44 14.42 -10.51
C LEU A 242 -26.58 13.99 -11.98
N ASP A 243 -27.68 14.33 -12.64
CA ASP A 243 -27.94 14.02 -14.05
C ASP A 243 -27.52 15.15 -15.02
N ASP A 244 -27.18 16.34 -14.51
CA ASP A 244 -26.76 17.49 -15.30
C ASP A 244 -25.24 17.68 -15.26
N LEU A 245 -24.58 17.32 -16.37
CA LEU A 245 -23.13 17.52 -16.53
C LEU A 245 -22.75 18.95 -16.87
N GLU A 246 -23.66 19.80 -17.38
CA GLU A 246 -23.31 21.17 -17.78
C GLU A 246 -23.03 22.06 -16.56
N GLY A 247 -23.63 21.76 -15.41
CA GLY A 247 -23.41 22.44 -14.13
C GLY A 247 -22.39 21.78 -13.19
N ALA A 248 -21.90 20.58 -13.51
CA ALA A 248 -21.04 19.81 -12.62
C ALA A 248 -19.61 20.36 -12.54
N ASP A 249 -19.01 20.29 -11.36
CA ASP A 249 -17.58 20.57 -11.18
C ASP A 249 -16.75 19.45 -11.79
N GLU A 250 -15.70 19.83 -12.53
CA GLU A 250 -14.76 18.89 -13.13
C GLU A 250 -13.38 18.93 -12.46
N ARG A 251 -12.78 17.76 -12.28
CA ARG A 251 -11.41 17.63 -11.79
C ARG A 251 -10.68 16.48 -12.48
N ARG A 252 -9.62 16.81 -13.23
CA ARG A 252 -8.59 15.87 -13.66
C ARG A 252 -7.84 15.31 -12.45
N ALA A 253 -7.91 13.99 -12.21
CA ALA A 253 -7.24 13.37 -11.06
C ALA A 253 -6.80 11.93 -11.30
N VAL A 254 -5.66 11.57 -10.70
CA VAL A 254 -5.09 10.22 -10.74
C VAL A 254 -5.61 9.38 -9.56
N LEU A 255 -6.28 8.27 -9.87
CA LEU A 255 -6.63 7.23 -8.93
C LEU A 255 -5.47 6.22 -8.83
N ASP A 256 -4.65 6.30 -7.76
CA ASP A 256 -3.51 5.39 -7.54
C ASP A 256 -3.87 4.28 -6.55
N CYS A 257 -4.28 3.13 -7.09
CA CYS A 257 -4.76 2.00 -6.32
C CYS A 257 -3.63 1.27 -5.58
N THR A 258 -3.91 0.84 -4.35
CA THR A 258 -2.96 0.06 -3.53
C THR A 258 -2.73 -1.36 -4.04
N SER A 259 -3.55 -1.85 -4.98
CA SER A 259 -3.36 -3.13 -5.67
C SER A 259 -2.38 -3.05 -6.84
N GLY A 260 -1.82 -1.87 -7.13
CA GLY A 260 -0.67 -1.70 -8.02
C GLY A 260 -0.98 -1.19 -9.41
N TRP A 261 -2.16 -0.61 -9.61
CA TRP A 261 -2.50 0.09 -10.84
C TRP A 261 -2.84 1.55 -10.55
N TYR A 262 -2.71 2.41 -11.56
CA TYR A 262 -3.24 3.77 -11.53
C TYR A 262 -3.95 4.08 -12.85
N SER A 263 -4.86 5.03 -12.81
CA SER A 263 -5.48 5.63 -13.99
C SER A 263 -5.70 7.12 -13.74
N GLU A 264 -5.67 7.92 -14.81
CA GLU A 264 -6.03 9.34 -14.75
C GLU A 264 -7.34 9.55 -15.52
N HIS A 265 -8.21 10.40 -14.98
CA HIS A 265 -9.53 10.66 -15.55
C HIS A 265 -9.96 12.10 -15.26
N ASP A 266 -10.91 12.58 -16.06
CA ASP A 266 -11.71 13.76 -15.75
C ASP A 266 -12.93 13.33 -14.94
N TRP A 267 -12.94 13.66 -13.66
CA TRP A 267 -14.04 13.32 -12.75
C TRP A 267 -15.02 14.48 -12.68
N GLN A 268 -16.32 14.20 -12.72
CA GLN A 268 -17.37 15.22 -12.61
C GLN A 268 -18.33 14.93 -11.45
N GLY A 269 -18.77 15.99 -10.75
CA GLY A 269 -19.72 15.89 -9.65
C GLY A 269 -19.78 17.17 -8.82
N VAL A 270 -19.92 17.03 -7.50
CA VAL A 270 -20.08 18.18 -6.58
C VAL A 270 -18.75 18.49 -5.90
N ALA A 271 -18.24 19.72 -6.04
CA ALA A 271 -17.09 20.16 -5.28
C ALA A 271 -17.39 20.12 -3.78
N VAL A 272 -16.51 19.48 -3.01
CA VAL A 272 -16.69 19.43 -1.55
C VAL A 272 -16.63 20.83 -0.94
N ALA A 273 -15.87 21.76 -1.51
CA ALA A 273 -15.86 23.15 -1.08
C ALA A 273 -17.26 23.80 -1.11
N ASP A 274 -18.05 23.54 -2.15
CA ASP A 274 -19.40 24.11 -2.29
C ASP A 274 -20.40 23.43 -1.36
N LEU A 275 -20.30 22.12 -1.19
CA LEU A 275 -21.05 21.39 -0.17
C LEU A 275 -20.76 21.95 1.24
N LEU A 276 -19.49 22.21 1.54
CA LEU A 276 -19.09 22.83 2.80
C LEU A 276 -19.65 24.24 2.93
N ALA A 277 -19.58 25.07 1.89
CA ALA A 277 -20.15 26.42 1.92
C ALA A 277 -21.66 26.42 2.23
N ALA A 278 -22.41 25.43 1.71
CA ALA A 278 -23.84 25.31 1.91
C ALA A 278 -24.26 24.94 3.35
N VAL A 279 -23.41 24.23 4.11
CA VAL A 279 -23.75 23.74 5.46
C VAL A 279 -23.12 24.56 6.60
N GLU A 280 -22.29 25.55 6.26
CA GLU A 280 -21.64 26.49 7.18
C GLU A 280 -20.90 25.77 8.35
N PRO A 281 -19.70 25.21 8.12
CA PRO A 281 -18.90 24.54 9.14
C PRO A 281 -18.59 25.48 10.29
N ASP A 282 -18.69 24.99 11.52
CA ASP A 282 -18.29 25.79 12.67
C ASP A 282 -16.75 25.96 12.78
N ASP A 283 -16.30 26.99 13.49
CA ASP A 283 -14.88 27.35 13.66
C ASP A 283 -13.99 26.25 14.27
N ALA A 284 -14.57 25.19 14.83
CA ALA A 284 -13.86 24.06 15.42
C ALA A 284 -13.87 22.80 14.53
N ALA A 285 -14.53 22.82 13.37
CA ALA A 285 -14.41 21.79 12.35
C ALA A 285 -12.97 21.73 11.79
N ARG A 286 -12.35 20.54 11.79
CA ARG A 286 -10.97 20.33 11.33
C ARG A 286 -10.83 19.15 10.38
N TRP A 287 -11.81 18.26 10.36
CA TRP A 287 -11.82 17.03 9.58
C TRP A 287 -13.18 16.83 8.94
N VAL A 288 -13.18 16.32 7.71
CA VAL A 288 -14.35 15.90 6.95
C VAL A 288 -14.23 14.40 6.73
N GLN A 289 -15.18 13.63 7.25
CA GLN A 289 -15.28 12.20 7.05
C GLN A 289 -16.26 11.92 5.91
N PHE A 290 -15.91 10.97 5.05
CA PHE A 290 -16.76 10.42 4.02
C PHE A 290 -17.03 8.97 4.39
N ARG A 291 -18.30 8.58 4.46
CA ARG A 291 -18.75 7.24 4.82
C ARG A 291 -19.49 6.61 3.66
N SER A 292 -19.24 5.32 3.47
CA SER A 292 -19.92 4.44 2.53
C SER A 292 -21.13 3.79 3.19
N VAL A 293 -22.12 3.40 2.39
CA VAL A 293 -23.23 2.54 2.84
C VAL A 293 -22.75 1.24 3.53
N THR A 294 -21.55 0.76 3.22
CA THR A 294 -20.96 -0.46 3.83
C THR A 294 -20.30 -0.23 5.19
N GLY A 295 -20.33 1.02 5.69
CA GLY A 295 -19.61 1.46 6.88
C GLY A 295 -18.13 1.77 6.64
N TYR A 296 -17.59 1.52 5.44
CA TYR A 296 -16.24 1.98 5.08
C TYR A 296 -16.16 3.50 5.13
N ARG A 297 -15.06 4.04 5.65
CA ARG A 297 -14.94 5.50 5.83
C ARG A 297 -13.51 6.00 5.89
N TRP A 298 -13.34 7.23 5.48
CA TRP A 298 -12.06 7.92 5.53
C TRP A 298 -12.25 9.40 5.84
N SER A 299 -11.38 9.99 6.67
CA SER A 299 -11.36 11.44 6.89
C SER A 299 -10.18 12.12 6.22
N LEU A 300 -10.47 13.31 5.70
CA LEU A 300 -9.50 14.28 5.23
C LEU A 300 -9.46 15.47 6.18
N PRO A 301 -8.29 16.10 6.41
CA PRO A 301 -8.26 17.44 6.97
C PRO A 301 -9.14 18.38 6.13
N ILE A 302 -9.85 19.31 6.76
CA ILE A 302 -10.80 20.18 6.03
C ILE A 302 -10.14 20.92 4.86
N SER A 303 -8.92 21.42 5.06
CA SER A 303 -8.12 22.08 4.02
C SER A 303 -7.75 21.19 2.84
N GLU A 304 -7.78 19.87 3.00
CA GLU A 304 -7.61 18.93 1.89
C GLU A 304 -8.95 18.48 1.30
N ALA A 305 -10.00 18.48 2.11
CA ALA A 305 -11.35 18.16 1.68
C ALA A 305 -11.90 19.24 0.73
N GLU A 306 -11.54 20.51 0.92
CA GLU A 306 -11.88 21.61 0.00
C GLU A 306 -11.39 21.37 -1.44
N ASP A 307 -10.30 20.62 -1.63
CA ASP A 307 -9.76 20.23 -2.94
C ASP A 307 -10.37 18.93 -3.50
N ALA A 308 -11.26 18.27 -2.76
CA ALA A 308 -11.88 17.01 -3.14
C ALA A 308 -13.19 17.22 -3.92
N LEU A 309 -13.60 16.16 -4.61
CA LEU A 309 -14.83 16.11 -5.40
C LEU A 309 -15.66 14.89 -4.98
N LEU A 310 -16.96 15.06 -4.85
CA LEU A 310 -17.92 13.96 -4.76
C LEU A 310 -18.39 13.65 -6.18
N ALA A 311 -17.68 12.72 -6.83
CA ALA A 311 -17.88 12.40 -8.23
C ALA A 311 -19.07 11.47 -8.44
N THR A 312 -19.81 11.73 -9.50
CA THR A 312 -20.91 10.90 -10.02
C THR A 312 -20.66 10.43 -11.44
N HIS A 313 -19.69 11.06 -12.12
CA HIS A 313 -19.25 10.72 -13.46
C HIS A 313 -17.72 10.63 -13.55
N VAL A 314 -17.26 9.92 -14.58
CA VAL A 314 -15.86 9.76 -14.95
C VAL A 314 -15.76 9.77 -16.48
N ASP A 315 -14.93 10.66 -17.02
CA ASP A 315 -14.76 10.92 -18.45
C ASP A 315 -16.09 11.19 -19.18
N GLY A 316 -17.04 11.83 -18.49
CA GLY A 316 -18.38 12.11 -19.02
C GLY A 316 -19.38 10.95 -18.91
N ASP A 317 -18.95 9.75 -18.54
CA ASP A 317 -19.84 8.62 -18.29
C ASP A 317 -20.29 8.57 -16.82
N ARG A 318 -21.54 8.18 -16.57
CA ARG A 318 -21.99 7.90 -15.20
C ARG A 318 -21.14 6.80 -14.58
N LEU A 319 -20.82 6.94 -13.30
CA LEU A 319 -20.16 5.86 -12.57
C LEU A 319 -20.99 4.59 -12.64
N THR A 320 -20.31 3.46 -12.86
CA THR A 320 -20.90 2.15 -12.67
C THR A 320 -20.91 1.78 -11.18
N HIS A 321 -21.76 0.84 -10.80
CA HIS A 321 -21.85 0.36 -9.42
C HIS A 321 -20.49 -0.05 -8.83
N GLY A 322 -19.68 -0.82 -9.56
CA GLY A 322 -18.36 -1.26 -9.08
C GLY A 322 -17.37 -0.11 -8.81
N HIS A 323 -17.60 1.04 -9.45
CA HIS A 323 -16.82 2.27 -9.29
C HIS A 323 -17.40 3.25 -8.28
N GLY A 324 -18.48 2.87 -7.60
CA GLY A 324 -19.03 3.58 -6.45
C GLY A 324 -20.27 4.41 -6.74
N ALA A 325 -20.99 4.16 -7.83
CA ALA A 325 -22.27 4.82 -8.11
C ALA A 325 -23.26 4.65 -6.94
N PRO A 326 -24.06 5.68 -6.60
CA PRO A 326 -24.24 6.92 -7.35
C PRO A 326 -23.14 7.96 -7.11
N MET A 327 -22.36 7.84 -6.03
CA MET A 327 -21.39 8.85 -5.63
C MET A 327 -20.14 8.26 -4.98
N ARG A 328 -18.97 8.73 -5.41
CA ARG A 328 -17.67 8.40 -4.78
C ARG A 328 -16.89 9.65 -4.41
N LEU A 329 -16.01 9.53 -3.42
CA LEU A 329 -14.98 10.52 -3.16
C LEU A 329 -13.84 10.41 -4.17
N VAL A 330 -13.47 11.55 -4.74
CA VAL A 330 -12.24 11.80 -5.49
C VAL A 330 -11.36 12.71 -4.63
N ALA A 331 -10.24 12.16 -4.15
CA ALA A 331 -9.33 12.83 -3.21
C ALA A 331 -7.92 12.94 -3.81
N PRO A 332 -7.61 14.01 -4.56
CA PRO A 332 -6.31 14.19 -5.19
C PRO A 332 -5.13 14.01 -4.22
N ALA A 333 -4.06 13.40 -4.72
CA ALA A 333 -2.84 13.13 -3.95
C ALA A 333 -3.00 12.19 -2.73
N ARG A 334 -4.17 11.54 -2.57
CA ARG A 334 -4.41 10.40 -1.68
C ARG A 334 -4.38 9.08 -2.44
N ARG A 335 -4.11 7.97 -1.76
CA ARG A 335 -4.14 6.63 -2.36
C ARG A 335 -5.58 6.16 -2.56
N GLY A 336 -5.79 5.25 -3.52
CA GLY A 336 -7.13 4.79 -3.93
C GLY A 336 -7.97 4.17 -2.81
N LEU A 337 -7.36 3.57 -1.77
CA LEU A 337 -8.15 3.11 -0.61
C LEU A 337 -8.91 4.26 0.08
N GLN A 338 -8.40 5.49 -0.04
CA GLN A 338 -8.96 6.66 0.64
C GLN A 338 -10.09 7.31 -0.17
N TRP A 339 -10.36 6.80 -1.38
CA TRP A 339 -11.40 7.28 -2.29
C TRP A 339 -12.65 6.44 -2.07
N VAL A 340 -13.40 6.82 -1.02
CA VAL A 340 -14.59 6.11 -0.55
C VAL A 340 -15.61 5.98 -1.68
N LYS A 341 -16.12 4.77 -1.89
CA LYS A 341 -17.18 4.46 -2.87
C LYS A 341 -18.54 4.43 -2.17
N TRP A 342 -19.63 4.64 -2.93
CA TRP A 342 -20.99 4.53 -2.42
C TRP A 342 -21.24 5.45 -1.20
N VAL A 343 -20.83 6.71 -1.31
CA VAL A 343 -20.86 7.66 -0.19
C VAL A 343 -22.31 7.95 0.21
N ASP A 344 -22.62 7.92 1.51
CA ASP A 344 -23.96 8.19 2.07
C ASP A 344 -23.95 9.26 3.18
N GLU A 345 -22.79 9.50 3.79
CA GLU A 345 -22.61 10.52 4.84
C GLU A 345 -21.30 11.29 4.66
N VAL A 346 -21.41 12.61 4.77
CA VAL A 346 -20.29 13.54 5.00
C VAL A 346 -20.42 14.11 6.40
N ARG A 347 -19.43 13.87 7.25
CA ARG A 347 -19.48 14.28 8.66
C ARG A 347 -18.30 15.17 9.05
N LEU A 348 -18.61 16.36 9.55
CA LEU A 348 -17.59 17.29 10.04
C LEU A 348 -17.27 17.08 11.53
N SER A 349 -16.00 17.11 11.86
CA SER A 349 -15.54 16.88 13.24
C SER A 349 -14.29 17.67 13.61
N ARG A 350 -14.06 17.83 14.92
CA ARG A 350 -12.88 18.53 15.46
C ARG A 350 -11.61 17.66 15.43
N ARG A 351 -11.77 16.34 15.50
CA ARG A 351 -10.67 15.38 15.61
C ARG A 351 -10.89 14.29 14.57
N ARG A 352 -9.80 13.83 13.95
CA ARG A 352 -9.83 12.66 13.09
C ARG A 352 -10.43 11.47 13.84
N GLU A 353 -11.32 10.75 13.18
CA GLU A 353 -11.84 9.51 13.73
C GLU A 353 -10.79 8.40 13.65
N ILE A 354 -10.50 7.79 14.79
CA ILE A 354 -9.48 6.73 14.87
C ILE A 354 -10.04 5.40 14.31
N GLY A 355 -11.37 5.25 14.29
CA GLY A 355 -12.08 4.06 13.81
C GLY A 355 -11.90 3.75 12.33
N GLU A 356 -11.45 4.70 11.50
CA GLU A 356 -11.16 4.49 10.07
C GLU A 356 -10.17 3.33 9.84
N SER A 357 -9.18 3.18 10.71
CA SER A 357 -8.19 2.09 10.59
C SER A 357 -8.78 0.72 10.89
N VAL A 358 -9.86 0.67 11.67
CA VAL A 358 -10.62 -0.55 11.96
C VAL A 358 -11.63 -0.81 10.85
N ALA A 359 -12.30 0.23 10.34
CA ALA A 359 -13.26 0.14 9.23
C ALA A 359 -12.66 -0.53 7.99
N ILE A 360 -11.35 -0.31 7.74
CA ILE A 360 -10.60 -1.04 6.71
C ILE A 360 -10.78 -2.55 6.82
N PHE A 361 -10.95 -3.12 8.01
CA PHE A 361 -10.99 -4.56 8.26
C PHE A 361 -12.38 -5.10 8.64
N VAL A 362 -13.41 -4.25 8.72
CA VAL A 362 -14.73 -4.66 9.22
C VAL A 362 -15.91 -4.12 8.41
N SER A 363 -15.68 -3.27 7.40
CA SER A 363 -16.76 -2.86 6.48
C SER A 363 -17.37 -4.07 5.77
N GLY A 364 -18.66 -3.98 5.44
CA GLY A 364 -19.41 -5.05 4.76
C GLY A 364 -19.78 -6.27 5.63
N PHE A 365 -19.48 -6.26 6.95
CA PHE A 365 -19.92 -7.31 7.89
C PHE A 365 -21.10 -6.89 8.78
N GLU A 366 -21.48 -5.61 8.74
CA GLU A 366 -22.63 -5.05 9.45
C GLU A 366 -23.77 -4.85 8.44
N GLU A 367 -24.39 -5.95 8.02
CA GLU A 367 -25.69 -5.95 7.32
C GLU A 367 -26.84 -6.25 8.31
#